data_AF-A0A5K0V1Y0-F1
#
_entry.id   AF-A0A5K0V1Y0-F1
#
_cell.length_a   1.000
_cell.length_b   1.000
_cell.length_c   1.000
_cell.angle_alpha   90.00
_cell.angle_beta   90.00
_cell.angle_gamma   90.00
#
_symmetry.space_group_name_H-M   'P 1'
#
loop_
_entity.id
_entity.type
_entity.pdbx_description
1 polymer ?
#
loop_
_entity_poly.entity_id
_entity_poly.type
_entity_poly.pdbx_seq_one_letter_code
_entity_poly.pdbx_strand_id
1 'polypeptide(L)'
;YVRIGSGNKLVRDPKRLTRMLANEKVKWSLHTVRSRLARKRQYCQFFTRFGKCNKSDGKCPYIHDPDKVAICTKFLKGSCLNENCKLTHK
;
A
#
# COMPACT_ATOMS: atom_id res chain seq x y z
N TYR A 1 -15.89 37.93 -8.58
CA TYR A 1 -16.18 36.50 -8.82
C TYR A 1 -14.87 35.77 -9.03
N VAL A 2 -14.65 34.64 -8.36
CA VAL A 2 -13.42 33.84 -8.54
C VAL A 2 -13.81 32.48 -9.12
N ARG A 3 -13.13 32.05 -10.20
CA ARG A 3 -13.34 30.76 -10.86
C ARG A 3 -12.55 29.66 -10.14
N ILE A 4 -13.12 28.46 -10.05
CA ILE A 4 -12.53 27.33 -9.32
C ILE A 4 -12.53 26.08 -10.19
N GLY A 5 -11.33 25.57 -10.48
CA GLY A 5 -11.15 24.30 -11.20
C GLY A 5 -11.66 24.32 -12.65
N SER A 6 -11.81 23.13 -13.24
CA SER A 6 -12.30 22.92 -14.61
C SER A 6 -13.83 23.08 -14.75
N GLY A 7 -14.51 23.67 -13.76
CA GLY A 7 -15.95 23.86 -13.75
C GLY A 7 -16.35 25.30 -13.50
N ASN A 8 -17.46 25.73 -14.11
CA ASN A 8 -17.99 27.10 -14.03
C ASN A 8 -18.72 27.40 -12.70
N LYS A 9 -18.18 26.99 -11.54
CA LYS A 9 -18.74 27.35 -10.23
C LYS A 9 -18.15 28.69 -9.77
N LEU A 10 -18.94 29.76 -9.88
CA LEU A 10 -18.59 31.08 -9.38
C LEU A 10 -18.89 31.16 -7.88
N VAL A 11 -17.85 31.32 -7.05
CA VAL A 11 -18.05 31.58 -5.61
C VAL A 11 -18.11 33.10 -5.37
N ARG A 12 -19.17 33.53 -4.69
CA ARG A 12 -19.48 34.96 -4.43
C ARG A 12 -18.61 35.58 -3.33
N ASP A 13 -18.13 34.78 -2.37
CA ASP A 13 -17.32 35.25 -1.23
C ASP A 13 -15.88 34.68 -1.28
N PRO A 14 -14.86 35.51 -1.52
CA PRO A 14 -13.46 35.10 -1.53
C PRO A 14 -12.98 34.39 -0.25
N LYS A 15 -13.48 34.77 0.93
CA LYS A 15 -13.06 34.16 2.20
C LYS A 15 -13.59 32.74 2.33
N ARG A 16 -14.85 32.53 1.96
CA ARG A 16 -15.47 31.19 1.91
C ARG A 16 -14.74 30.29 0.92
N LEU A 17 -14.29 30.84 -0.21
CA LEU A 17 -13.49 30.09 -1.18
C LEU A 17 -12.14 29.65 -0.60
N THR A 18 -11.36 30.58 -0.05
CA THR A 18 -10.05 30.26 0.54
C THR A 18 -10.17 29.17 1.61
N ARG A 19 -11.19 29.25 2.48
CA ARG A 19 -11.48 28.21 3.46
C ARG A 19 -11.85 26.86 2.83
N MET A 20 -12.63 26.86 1.75
CA MET A 20 -13.01 25.64 1.04
C MET A 20 -11.79 24.95 0.43
N LEU A 21 -10.91 25.70 -0.25
CA LEU A 21 -9.68 25.17 -0.85
C LEU A 21 -8.73 24.63 0.22
N ALA A 22 -8.54 25.37 1.32
CA ALA A 22 -7.73 24.93 2.44
C ALA A 22 -8.27 23.61 3.03
N ASN A 23 -9.58 23.51 3.27
CA ASN A 23 -10.22 22.29 3.75
C ASN A 23 -10.07 21.12 2.78
N GLU A 24 -10.15 21.37 1.47
CA GLU A 24 -9.93 20.35 0.46
C GLU A 24 -8.50 19.79 0.55
N LYS A 25 -7.49 20.66 0.65
CA LYS A 25 -6.09 20.24 0.83
C LYS A 25 -5.89 19.42 2.10
N VAL A 26 -6.49 19.81 3.22
CA VAL A 26 -6.45 19.03 4.46
C VAL A 26 -7.08 17.64 4.26
N LYS A 27 -8.24 17.54 3.59
CA LYS A 27 -8.88 16.27 3.27
C LYS A 27 -7.98 15.38 2.41
N TRP A 28 -7.35 15.94 1.38
CA TRP A 28 -6.40 15.21 0.53
C TRP A 28 -5.23 14.65 1.32
N SER A 29 -4.61 15.47 2.19
CA SER A 29 -3.52 15.03 3.06
C SER A 29 -3.93 13.88 3.98
N LEU A 30 -5.10 13.98 4.62
CA LEU A 30 -5.63 12.93 5.48
C LEU A 30 -5.93 11.65 4.70
N HIS A 31 -6.51 11.76 3.51
CA HIS A 31 -6.76 10.62 2.62
C HIS A 31 -5.43 9.90 2.29
N THR A 32 -4.39 10.63 1.89
CA THR A 32 -3.07 10.05 1.59
C THR A 32 -2.49 9.28 2.79
N VAL A 33 -2.55 9.84 4.00
CA VAL A 33 -2.06 9.18 5.21
C VAL A 33 -2.85 7.91 5.50
N ARG A 34 -4.19 7.97 5.42
CA ARG A 34 -5.06 6.80 5.59
C ARG A 34 -4.77 5.70 4.59
N SER A 35 -4.63 6.03 3.30
CA SER A 35 -4.28 5.04 2.27
C SER A 35 -2.89 4.43 2.48
N ARG A 36 -1.92 5.20 2.99
CA ARG A 36 -0.59 4.68 3.37
C ARG A 36 -0.70 3.70 4.54
N LEU A 37 -1.45 4.04 5.58
CA LEU A 37 -1.66 3.15 6.73
C LEU A 37 -2.40 1.87 6.33
N ALA A 38 -3.43 1.96 5.49
CA ALA A 38 -4.16 0.81 4.98
C ALA A 38 -3.22 -0.17 4.23
N ARG A 39 -2.34 0.35 3.35
CA ARG A 39 -1.33 -0.47 2.67
C ARG A 39 -0.36 -1.13 3.64
N LYS A 40 0.04 -0.46 4.73
CA LYS A 40 0.92 -1.06 5.75
C LYS A 40 0.31 -2.28 6.45
N ARG A 41 -1.02 -2.40 6.48
CA ARG A 41 -1.73 -3.54 7.05
C ARG A 41 -1.85 -4.73 6.08
N GLN A 42 -1.48 -4.56 4.82
CA GLN A 42 -1.54 -5.62 3.83
C GLN A 42 -0.24 -6.44 3.81
N TYR A 43 -0.37 -7.72 3.48
CA TYR A 43 0.78 -8.59 3.27
C TYR A 43 1.53 -8.23 1.99
N CYS A 44 2.85 -8.36 2.04
CA CYS A 44 3.72 -8.11 0.89
C CYS A 44 3.55 -9.21 -0.15
N GLN A 45 3.00 -8.87 -1.32
CA GLN A 45 2.77 -9.82 -2.41
C GLN A 45 4.04 -10.53 -2.89
N PHE A 46 5.20 -9.89 -2.84
CA PHE A 46 6.47 -10.52 -3.22
C PHE A 46 6.93 -11.54 -2.18
N PHE A 47 6.85 -11.16 -0.91
CA PHE A 47 7.25 -12.03 0.18
C PHE A 47 6.32 -13.24 0.26
N THR A 48 4.99 -13.02 0.22
CA THR A 48 4.02 -14.13 0.28
C THR A 48 4.14 -15.07 -0.92
N ARG A 49 4.53 -14.61 -2.11
CA ARG A 49 4.65 -15.49 -3.28
C ARG A 49 6.01 -16.19 -3.40
N PHE A 50 7.09 -15.50 -3.07
CA PHE A 50 8.45 -15.96 -3.38
C PHE A 50 9.30 -16.25 -2.13
N GLY A 51 8.79 -15.96 -0.93
CA GLY A 51 9.56 -16.03 0.31
C GLY A 51 10.69 -14.99 0.40
N LYS A 52 10.75 -14.06 -0.55
CA LYS A 52 11.75 -12.98 -0.60
C LYS A 52 11.12 -11.69 -1.12
N CYS A 53 11.53 -10.57 -0.55
CA CYS A 53 11.18 -9.25 -1.03
C CYS A 53 12.45 -8.44 -1.26
N ASN A 54 12.55 -7.73 -2.38
CA ASN A 54 13.71 -6.90 -2.71
C ASN A 54 13.85 -5.65 -1.81
N LYS A 55 12.88 -5.44 -0.90
CA LYS A 55 12.85 -4.35 0.07
C LYS A 55 13.07 -4.86 1.50
N SER A 56 13.73 -6.01 1.64
CA SER A 56 13.94 -6.73 2.91
C SER A 56 14.74 -5.95 3.96
N ASP A 57 15.47 -4.89 3.58
CA ASP A 57 16.30 -4.07 4.48
C ASP A 57 15.47 -3.11 5.36
N GLY A 58 14.29 -3.55 5.83
CA GLY A 58 13.38 -2.76 6.67
C GLY A 58 12.59 -1.66 5.96
N LYS A 59 12.76 -1.50 4.64
CA LYS A 59 12.09 -0.45 3.85
C LYS A 59 10.76 -0.88 3.24
N CYS A 60 10.38 -2.16 3.35
CA CYS A 60 9.10 -2.62 2.85
C CYS A 60 7.96 -2.08 3.73
N PRO A 61 6.97 -1.37 3.15
CA PRO A 61 5.84 -0.88 3.93
C PRO A 61 4.84 -1.98 4.29
N TYR A 62 4.90 -3.15 3.65
CA TYR A 62 3.93 -4.25 3.78
C TYR A 62 4.41 -5.32 4.78
N ILE A 63 3.48 -6.11 5.30
CA ILE A 63 3.75 -7.17 6.29
C ILE A 63 4.50 -8.34 5.63
N HIS A 64 5.59 -8.79 6.25
CA HIS A 64 6.34 -9.99 5.90
C HIS A 64 6.07 -11.08 6.94
N ASP A 65 5.08 -11.94 6.68
CA ASP A 65 4.71 -13.04 7.56
C ASP A 65 5.16 -14.37 6.92
N PRO A 66 6.15 -15.08 7.50
CA PRO A 66 6.65 -16.34 6.96
C PRO A 66 5.59 -17.42 6.85
N ASP A 67 4.57 -17.40 7.72
CA ASP A 67 3.51 -18.41 7.75
C ASP A 67 2.48 -18.22 6.62
N LYS A 68 2.49 -17.04 5.96
CA LYS A 68 1.64 -16.72 4.81
C LYS A 68 2.38 -16.79 3.48
N VAL A 69 3.56 -17.40 3.46
CA VAL A 69 4.30 -17.67 2.23
C VAL A 69 3.71 -18.89 1.50
N ALA A 70 3.72 -18.83 0.17
CA ALA A 70 3.24 -19.90 -0.70
C ALA A 70 3.97 -21.22 -0.41
N ILE A 71 3.25 -22.32 -0.58
CA ILE A 71 3.80 -23.66 -0.47
C ILE A 71 4.78 -23.89 -1.63
N CYS A 72 5.91 -24.52 -1.33
CA CYS A 72 6.91 -24.84 -2.33
C CYS A 72 6.34 -25.83 -3.35
N THR A 73 6.24 -25.41 -4.61
CA THR A 73 5.76 -26.27 -5.69
C THR A 73 6.66 -27.48 -5.95
N LYS A 74 7.96 -27.37 -5.65
CA LYS A 74 8.91 -28.50 -5.73
C LYS A 74 8.69 -29.49 -4.59
N PHE A 75 8.32 -29.00 -3.40
CA PHE A 75 7.99 -29.84 -2.26
C PHE A 75 6.71 -30.63 -2.52
N LEU A 76 5.68 -29.98 -3.08
CA LEU A 76 4.46 -30.67 -3.52
C LEU A 76 4.72 -31.78 -4.55
N LYS A 77 5.81 -31.67 -5.32
CA LYS A 77 6.25 -32.69 -6.29
C LYS A 77 7.24 -33.71 -5.71
N GLY A 78 7.58 -33.63 -4.42
CA GLY A 78 8.57 -34.52 -3.78
C GLY A 78 10.02 -34.31 -4.24
N SER A 79 10.33 -33.19 -4.89
CA SER A 79 11.64 -32.91 -5.50
C SER A 79 12.42 -31.78 -4.83
N CYS A 80 11.92 -31.24 -3.72
CA CYS A 80 12.64 -30.21 -2.97
C CYS A 80 13.60 -30.84 -1.97
N LEU A 81 14.91 -30.71 -2.25
CA LEU A 81 16.00 -31.18 -1.39
C LEU A 81 16.60 -30.05 -0.52
N ASN A 82 16.10 -28.83 -0.67
CA ASN A 82 16.61 -27.67 0.06
C ASN A 82 15.98 -27.62 1.45
N GLU A 83 16.77 -27.84 2.49
CA GLU A 83 16.35 -27.67 3.89
C GLU A 83 16.03 -26.20 4.20
N ASN A 84 16.81 -25.26 3.64
CA ASN A 84 16.59 -23.81 3.74
C ASN A 84 15.70 -23.26 2.63
N CYS A 85 14.60 -23.95 2.30
CA CYS A 85 13.68 -23.44 1.29
C CYS A 85 12.97 -22.17 1.78
N LYS A 86 12.89 -21.16 0.91
CA LYS A 86 12.23 -19.88 1.22
C LYS A 86 10.70 -19.97 1.22
N LEU A 87 10.16 -21.09 0.75
CA LEU A 87 8.74 -21.37 0.63
C LEU A 87 8.34 -22.43 1.66
N THR A 88 7.07 -22.47 2.02
CA THR A 88 6.56 -23.37 3.07
C THR A 88 6.61 -24.84 2.61
N HIS A 89 7.18 -25.71 3.46
CA HIS A 89 7.21 -27.18 3.30
C HIS A 89 6.26 -27.90 4.29
N LYS A 90 5.22 -27.19 4.73
CA LYS A 90 4.13 -27.70 5.56
C LYS A 90 2.89 -27.85 4.70
#